data_AF-A0AAW6YAV7-F1
#
_entry.id   AF-A0AAW6YAV7-F1
#
_cell.length_a   1.000
_cell.length_b   1.000
_cell.length_c   1.000
_cell.angle_alpha   90.00
_cell.angle_beta   90.00
_cell.angle_gamma   90.00
#
_symmetry.space_group_name_H-M   'P 1'
#
loop_
_entity.id
_entity.type
_entity.pdbx_description
1 polymer ?
#
loop_
_entity_poly.entity_id
_entity_poly.type
_entity_poly.pdbx_seq_one_letter_code
_entity_poly.pdbx_strand_id
1 'polypeptide(L)'
;KKSIQNHESKMNEDSKALYHELVTNKIIPEIKEDHDNELTKEEIDLIGSHLDKEIEDLNQHINNEKCTKTRKQIRLKRTKIKKYKKQINDYFERKYRYEFQKSILKDRNS
;
A
#
# COMPACT_ATOMS: atom_id res chain seq x y z
N LYS A 1 -28.09 -27.83 -8.85
CA LYS A 1 -26.87 -27.24 -8.23
C LYS A 1 -25.83 -26.82 -9.26
N LYS A 2 -25.27 -27.70 -10.11
CA LYS A 2 -24.30 -27.32 -11.18
C LYS A 2 -24.79 -26.21 -12.13
N SER A 3 -26.05 -26.24 -12.57
CA SER A 3 -26.59 -25.22 -13.49
C SER A 3 -26.67 -23.81 -12.88
N ILE A 4 -26.85 -23.69 -11.57
CA ILE A 4 -26.93 -22.39 -10.88
C ILE A 4 -25.52 -21.81 -10.73
N GLN A 5 -24.56 -22.65 -10.34
CA GLN A 5 -23.14 -22.27 -10.28
C GLN A 5 -22.63 -21.84 -11.66
N ASN A 6 -22.98 -22.57 -12.73
CA ASN A 6 -22.58 -22.19 -14.08
C ASN A 6 -23.20 -20.85 -14.52
N HIS A 7 -24.43 -20.56 -14.09
CA HIS A 7 -25.08 -19.29 -14.41
C HIS A 7 -24.46 -18.12 -13.64
N GLU A 8 -24.15 -18.32 -12.36
CA GLU A 8 -23.47 -17.36 -11.50
C GLU A 8 -22.06 -17.05 -12.00
N SER A 9 -21.29 -18.07 -12.41
CA SER A 9 -19.98 -17.87 -13.03
C SER A 9 -20.06 -17.07 -14.33
N LYS A 10 -21.03 -17.37 -15.19
CA LYS A 10 -21.23 -16.63 -16.44
C LYS A 10 -21.60 -15.17 -16.19
N MET A 11 -22.49 -14.91 -15.22
CA MET A 11 -22.85 -13.54 -14.83
C MET A 11 -21.66 -12.74 -14.26
N ASN A 12 -20.77 -13.42 -13.51
CA ASN A 12 -19.56 -12.80 -12.97
C ASN A 12 -18.51 -12.51 -14.05
N GLU A 13 -18.42 -13.32 -15.09
CA GLU A 13 -17.57 -13.07 -16.25
C GLU A 13 -18.09 -11.88 -17.06
N ASP A 14 -19.41 -11.85 -17.32
CA ASP A 14 -20.06 -10.78 -18.08
C ASP A 14 -19.95 -9.42 -17.35
N SER A 15 -20.06 -9.39 -16.02
CA SER A 15 -19.94 -8.16 -15.23
C SER A 15 -18.51 -7.60 -15.20
N LYS A 16 -17.49 -8.47 -15.17
CA LYS A 16 -16.07 -8.06 -15.29
C LYS A 16 -15.74 -7.51 -16.67
N ALA A 17 -16.26 -8.15 -17.72
CA ALA A 17 -16.08 -7.66 -19.10
C ALA A 17 -16.67 -6.25 -19.26
N LEU A 18 -17.87 -6.02 -18.72
CA LEU A 18 -18.50 -4.70 -18.72
C LEU A 18 -17.67 -3.66 -17.95
N TYR A 19 -17.13 -4.03 -16.78
CA TYR A 19 -16.27 -3.15 -16.00
C TYR A 19 -15.03 -2.69 -16.79
N HIS A 20 -14.32 -3.61 -17.46
CA HIS A 20 -13.16 -3.26 -18.27
C HIS A 20 -13.50 -2.40 -19.49
N GLU A 21 -14.65 -2.63 -20.12
CA GLU A 21 -15.14 -1.79 -21.22
C GLU A 21 -15.43 -0.35 -20.75
N LEU A 22 -16.06 -0.20 -19.58
CA LEU A 22 -16.30 1.11 -18.98
C LEU A 22 -14.99 1.84 -18.61
N VAL A 23 -13.97 1.11 -18.13
CA VAL A 23 -12.62 1.65 -17.86
C VAL A 23 -11.92 2.08 -19.15
N THR A 24 -11.96 1.24 -20.20
CA THR A 24 -11.31 1.49 -21.50
C THR A 24 -11.90 2.71 -22.20
N ASN A 25 -13.22 2.84 -22.14
CA ASN A 25 -13.94 3.99 -22.68
C ASN A 25 -13.81 5.24 -21.79
N LYS A 26 -13.02 5.18 -20.69
CA LYS A 26 -12.82 6.25 -19.71
C LYS A 26 -14.13 6.76 -19.09
N ILE A 27 -15.17 5.94 -19.14
CA ILE A 27 -16.47 6.23 -18.51
C ILE A 27 -16.32 6.12 -16.99
N ILE A 28 -15.55 5.13 -16.53
CA ILE A 28 -15.14 4.99 -15.14
C ILE A 28 -13.61 4.93 -15.04
N PRO A 29 -13.00 5.42 -13.94
CA PRO A 29 -11.57 5.26 -13.71
C PRO A 29 -11.22 3.79 -13.43
N GLU A 30 -9.99 3.41 -13.77
CA GLU A 30 -9.42 2.11 -13.39
C GLU A 30 -9.34 2.03 -11.85
N ILE A 31 -10.27 1.29 -11.25
CA ILE A 31 -10.18 0.90 -9.86
C ILE A 31 -9.04 -0.11 -9.80
N LYS A 32 -8.04 0.15 -8.95
CA LYS A 32 -7.00 -0.83 -8.63
C LYS A 32 -7.68 -2.04 -7.99
N GLU A 33 -7.97 -3.07 -8.79
CA GLU A 33 -8.43 -4.36 -8.28
C GLU A 33 -7.25 -5.03 -7.55
N ASP A 34 -7.18 -4.76 -6.24
CA ASP A 34 -6.98 -5.75 -5.18
C ASP A 34 -6.77 -5.00 -3.86
N HIS A 35 -7.87 -4.65 -3.20
CA HIS A 35 -7.85 -4.11 -1.83
C HIS A 35 -8.29 -5.12 -0.78
N ASP A 36 -8.23 -6.42 -1.10
CA ASP A 36 -8.38 -7.52 -0.14
C ASP A 36 -7.05 -8.24 0.18
N ASN A 37 -5.98 -7.96 -0.58
CA ASN A 37 -4.66 -8.48 -0.26
C ASN A 37 -4.06 -7.64 0.86
N GLU A 38 -3.86 -8.25 2.04
CA GLU A 38 -3.07 -7.65 3.10
C GLU A 38 -1.71 -7.20 2.53
N LEU A 39 -1.34 -5.92 2.74
CA LEU A 39 -0.02 -5.37 2.40
C LEU A 39 1.07 -6.38 2.75
N THR A 40 1.71 -6.92 1.72
CA THR A 40 2.79 -7.89 1.85
C THR A 40 4.01 -7.22 2.48
N LYS A 41 4.91 -8.01 3.08
CA LYS A 41 6.13 -7.45 3.68
C LYS A 41 6.97 -6.68 2.66
N GLU A 42 7.02 -7.17 1.43
CA GLU A 42 7.74 -6.56 0.31
C GLU A 42 7.16 -5.18 -0.05
N GLU A 43 5.83 -5.06 -0.08
CA GLU A 43 5.18 -3.76 -0.31
C GLU A 43 5.45 -2.78 0.83
N ILE A 44 5.42 -3.24 2.08
CA ILE A 44 5.73 -2.41 3.26
C ILE A 44 7.17 -1.92 3.21
N ASP A 45 8.12 -2.79 2.86
CA ASP A 45 9.54 -2.45 2.70
C ASP A 45 9.77 -1.50 1.52
N LEU A 46 9.06 -1.70 0.41
CA LEU A 46 9.10 -0.82 -0.76
C LEU A 46 8.62 0.59 -0.39
N ILE A 47 7.50 0.70 0.33
CA ILE A 47 6.99 2.00 0.79
C ILE A 47 7.98 2.62 1.77
N GLY A 48 8.53 1.86 2.72
CA GLY A 48 9.55 2.34 3.66
C GLY A 48 10.77 2.93 2.95
N SER A 49 11.29 2.21 1.94
CA SER A 49 12.41 2.64 1.10
C SER A 49 12.10 3.91 0.30
N HIS A 50 10.87 4.03 -0.22
CA HIS A 50 10.45 5.23 -0.95
C HIS A 50 10.39 6.46 -0.03
N LEU A 51 9.82 6.31 1.17
CA LEU A 51 9.78 7.39 2.15
C LEU A 51 11.19 7.82 2.59
N ASP A 52 12.15 6.89 2.63
CA ASP A 52 13.55 7.22 2.94
C ASP A 52 14.22 8.06 1.85
N LYS A 53 14.03 7.68 0.58
CA LYS A 53 14.51 8.48 -0.55
C LYS A 53 13.89 9.88 -0.52
N GLU A 54 12.59 9.98 -0.31
CA GLU A 54 11.90 11.27 -0.26
C GLU A 54 12.39 12.14 0.92
N ILE A 55 12.69 11.55 2.08
CA ILE A 55 13.29 12.27 3.21
C ILE A 55 14.68 12.81 2.83
N GLU A 56 15.49 12.02 2.13
CA GLU A 56 16.83 12.41 1.72
C GLU A 56 16.82 13.52 0.68
N ASP A 57 15.95 13.42 -0.32
CA ASP A 57 15.75 14.48 -1.32
C ASP A 57 15.35 15.80 -0.65
N LEU A 58 14.43 15.74 0.33
CA LEU A 58 14.03 16.92 1.10
C LEU A 58 15.17 17.45 1.98
N ASN A 59 16.06 16.60 2.49
CA ASN A 59 17.25 17.04 3.23
C ASN A 59 18.20 17.83 2.34
N GLN A 60 18.50 17.30 1.15
CA GLN A 60 19.35 17.95 0.16
C GLN A 60 18.73 19.29 -0.28
N HIS A 61 17.42 19.31 -0.52
CA HIS A 61 16.72 20.54 -0.88
C HIS A 61 16.78 21.58 0.25
N ILE A 62 16.67 21.18 1.52
CA ILE A 62 16.85 22.08 2.68
C ILE A 62 18.27 22.64 2.79
N ASN A 63 19.28 21.88 2.37
CA ASN A 63 20.68 22.28 2.45
C ASN A 63 21.07 23.25 1.32
N ASN A 64 20.54 23.03 0.12
CA ASN A 64 20.83 23.85 -1.06
C ASN A 64 20.00 25.15 -1.09
N GLU A 65 18.81 25.13 -0.49
CA GLU A 65 17.90 26.27 -0.49
C GLU A 65 18.36 27.38 0.46
N LYS A 66 18.47 28.61 -0.06
CA LYS A 66 18.89 29.78 0.75
C LYS A 66 17.72 30.48 1.46
N CYS A 67 16.52 30.46 0.89
CA CYS A 67 15.39 31.19 1.48
C CYS A 67 14.86 30.48 2.74
N THR A 68 14.74 31.23 3.83
CA THR A 68 14.30 30.67 5.12
C THR A 68 12.84 30.24 5.11
N LYS A 69 11.98 30.94 4.35
CA LYS A 69 10.55 30.64 4.22
C LYS A 69 10.32 29.31 3.49
N THR A 70 11.02 29.09 2.37
CA THR A 70 10.96 27.84 1.60
C THR A 70 11.51 26.66 2.41
N ARG A 71 12.67 26.83 3.08
CA ARG A 71 13.21 25.80 4.00
C ARG A 71 12.22 25.40 5.09
N LYS A 72 11.47 26.36 5.67
CA LYS A 72 10.46 26.08 6.69
C LYS A 72 9.31 25.23 6.14
N GLN A 73 8.82 25.54 4.93
CA GLN A 73 7.78 24.75 4.26
C GLN A 73 8.27 23.33 3.95
N ILE A 74 9.50 23.18 3.47
CA ILE A 74 10.09 21.87 3.17
C ILE A 74 10.26 21.03 4.46
N ARG A 75 10.71 21.65 5.57
CA ARG A 75 10.80 20.99 6.89
C ARG A 75 9.44 20.48 7.36
N LEU A 76 8.37 21.25 7.18
CA LEU A 76 7.02 20.81 7.55
C LEU A 76 6.59 19.57 6.76
N LYS A 77 6.86 19.53 5.45
CA LYS A 77 6.60 18.34 4.61
C LYS A 77 7.42 17.14 5.09
N ARG A 78 8.72 17.32 5.31
CA ARG A 78 9.64 16.27 5.80
C ARG A 78 9.17 15.69 7.14
N THR A 79 8.70 16.51 8.07
CA THR A 79 8.20 16.03 9.37
C THR A 79 6.95 15.13 9.20
N LYS A 80 6.06 15.45 8.27
CA LYS A 80 4.89 14.59 7.97
C LYS A 80 5.32 13.23 7.41
N ILE A 81 6.26 13.22 6.46
CA ILE A 81 6.80 11.99 5.85
C ILE A 81 7.49 11.11 6.90
N LYS A 82 8.29 11.70 7.80
CA LYS A 82 8.89 10.96 8.92
C LYS A 82 7.86 10.31 9.84
N LYS A 83 6.71 10.95 10.07
CA LYS A 83 5.62 10.38 10.85
C LYS A 83 5.02 9.16 10.15
N TYR A 84 4.79 9.24 8.83
CA TYR A 84 4.29 8.10 8.05
C TYR A 84 5.29 6.94 8.04
N LYS A 85 6.59 7.22 7.88
CA LYS A 85 7.64 6.19 7.97
C LYS A 85 7.58 5.44 9.31
N LYS A 86 7.44 6.18 10.42
CA LYS A 86 7.30 5.56 11.75
C LYS A 86 6.10 4.61 11.80
N GLN A 87 4.95 5.03 11.30
CA GLN A 87 3.73 4.21 11.30
C GLN A 87 3.89 2.92 10.48
N ILE A 88 4.57 3.00 9.34
CA ILE A 88 4.89 1.84 8.50
C ILE A 88 5.82 0.86 9.22
N ASN A 89 6.87 1.37 9.86
CA ASN A 89 7.78 0.53 10.64
C ASN A 89 7.05 -0.14 11.81
N ASP A 90 6.22 0.59 12.55
CA ASP A 90 5.43 0.04 13.65
C ASP A 90 4.47 -1.07 13.15
N TYR A 91 3.93 -0.93 11.93
CA TYR A 91 3.08 -1.94 11.30
C TYR A 91 3.88 -3.18 10.88
N PHE A 92 5.05 -2.98 10.29
CA PHE A 92 5.98 -4.06 9.92
C PHE A 92 6.35 -4.92 11.13
N GLU A 93 6.76 -4.29 12.24
CA GLU A 93 7.12 -4.98 13.48
C GLU A 93 5.96 -5.79 14.05
N ARG A 94 4.74 -5.23 14.05
CA ARG A 94 3.54 -5.95 14.51
C ARG A 94 3.22 -7.15 13.63
N LYS A 95 3.27 -7.00 12.31
CA LYS A 95 3.02 -8.09 11.36
C LYS A 95 4.03 -9.22 11.55
N TYR A 96 5.31 -8.88 11.70
CA TYR A 96 6.37 -9.85 12.00
C TYR A 96 6.11 -10.61 13.31
N ARG A 97 5.73 -9.92 14.39
CA ARG A 97 5.40 -10.55 15.67
C ARG A 97 4.21 -11.51 15.56
N TYR A 98 3.16 -11.14 14.84
CA TYR A 98 1.98 -12.00 14.67
C TYR A 98 2.28 -13.25 13.86
N GLU A 99 3.06 -13.14 12.79
CA GLU A 99 3.49 -14.32 12.03
C GLU A 99 4.33 -15.27 12.88
N PHE A 100 5.26 -14.75 13.68
CA PHE A 100 6.08 -15.54 14.59
C PHE A 100 5.25 -16.22 15.69
N GLN A 101 4.27 -15.52 16.27
CA GLN A 101 3.37 -16.11 17.25
C GLN A 101 2.50 -17.22 16.64
N LYS A 102 2.03 -17.02 15.39
CA LYS A 102 1.23 -18.00 14.66
C LYS A 102 2.04 -19.26 14.32
N SER A 103 3.34 -19.17 14.05
CA SER A 103 4.18 -20.35 13.84
C SER A 103 4.35 -21.15 15.13
N ILE A 104 4.61 -20.50 16.27
CA ILE A 104 4.71 -21.17 17.57
C ILE A 104 3.40 -21.88 17.97
N LEU A 105 2.24 -21.28 17.66
CA LEU A 105 0.95 -21.87 18.00
C LEU A 105 0.64 -23.14 17.18
N LYS A 106 1.11 -23.20 15.93
CA LYS A 106 0.96 -24.40 15.08
C LYS A 106 1.74 -25.59 15.63
N ASP A 107 2.93 -25.35 16.17
CA ASP A 107 3.77 -26.42 16.77
C ASP A 107 3.19 -26.99 18.08
N ARG A 108 2.24 -26.29 18.71
CA ARG A 108 1.61 -26.71 19.98
C ARG A 108 0.32 -27.52 19.82
N ASN A 109 -0.29 -27.50 18.63
CA ASN A 109 -1.54 -28.21 18.34
C ASN A 109 -1.30 -29.54 17.61
N SER A 110 -0.11 -30.13 17.74
CA SER A 110 0.24 -31.44 17.19
C SER A 110 0.54 -32.46 18.28
#